data_AF-U4QCU2-F1
#
_entry.id   AF-U4QCU2-F1
#
_cell.length_a   1.000
_cell.length_b   1.000
_cell.length_c   1.000
_cell.angle_alpha   90.00
_cell.angle_beta   90.00
_cell.angle_gamma   90.00
#
_symmetry.space_group_name_H-M   'P 1'
#
loop_
_entity.id
_entity.type
_entity.pdbx_description
1 polymer ?
#
loop_
_entity_poly.entity_id
_entity_poly.type
_entity_poly.pdbx_seq_one_letter_code
_entity_poly.pdbx_strand_id
1 'polypeptide(L)'
;MAAKIGEILRTGLPSIKFATKFGLEKIVIDSNIDLPHYKPVTAWLMHGPFAMWLVRTMKPRRIVELGTHHGFSYFSFCQAVASNNVSADCFAVDTWAGDEHAGYYDDSVYLSVVEENKKYASFSTLLRKTFSQALDDIDDKSVDILHIDGRHFYDDVKEDFISWSRKLSDRAIVLFHDTEVRERDFGVWRFWAEIAQGRPSINLRYQHGLGVLFWGEKTPNELSAFVALIATEPSRSLIENYFQIAGDAFSQKKWFDEQLDILDAKIKSEYQATQELLRKNAGLVEEVSLAKNELELIKDELRSVQRDLSIERKKPLVNVENYLVYTILTRLSRITSPYFPNFSKRLARSAAKRAPDRAVFCGRR
;
A
#
# COMPACT_ATOMS: atom_id res chain seq x y z
N MET A 1 -17.21 22.61 -5.76
CA MET A 1 -16.40 21.68 -6.58
C MET A 1 -16.54 20.24 -6.09
N ALA A 2 -16.19 19.93 -4.83
CA ALA A 2 -16.30 18.58 -4.25
C ALA A 2 -17.69 17.91 -4.36
N ALA A 3 -18.79 18.63 -4.10
CA ALA A 3 -20.15 18.09 -4.24
C ALA A 3 -20.50 17.69 -5.68
N LYS A 4 -20.00 18.45 -6.67
CA LYS A 4 -20.23 18.20 -8.10
C LYS A 4 -19.41 17.02 -8.61
N ILE A 5 -18.20 16.83 -8.07
CA ILE A 5 -17.36 15.65 -8.36
C ILE A 5 -17.96 14.39 -7.73
N GLY A 6 -18.45 14.48 -6.48
CA GLY A 6 -19.12 13.36 -5.82
C GLY A 6 -20.41 12.89 -6.51
N GLU A 7 -21.16 13.83 -7.11
CA GLU A 7 -22.31 13.50 -7.95
C GLU A 7 -21.89 12.80 -9.25
N ILE A 8 -20.86 13.31 -9.93
CA ILE A 8 -20.33 12.72 -11.17
C ILE A 8 -19.75 11.32 -10.94
N LEU A 9 -19.10 11.08 -9.79
CA LEU A 9 -18.66 9.73 -9.41
C LEU A 9 -19.84 8.76 -9.18
N ARG A 10 -21.04 9.27 -8.85
CA ARG A 10 -22.26 8.46 -8.68
C ARG A 10 -23.05 8.27 -9.97
N THR A 11 -23.14 9.29 -10.81
CA THR A 11 -24.07 9.33 -11.95
C THR A 11 -23.38 9.25 -13.31
N GLY A 12 -22.04 9.37 -13.36
CA GLY A 12 -21.26 9.47 -14.58
C GLY A 12 -21.24 10.89 -15.17
N LEU A 13 -20.31 11.15 -16.10
CA LEU A 13 -20.28 12.41 -16.83
C LEU A 13 -21.40 12.44 -17.88
N PRO A 14 -22.13 13.55 -18.09
CA PRO A 14 -23.15 13.60 -19.15
C PRO A 14 -22.49 13.58 -20.54
N SER A 15 -23.11 12.93 -21.53
CA SER A 15 -22.58 12.94 -22.90
C SER A 15 -22.61 14.35 -23.51
N ILE A 16 -21.56 14.75 -24.24
CA ILE A 16 -21.56 15.97 -25.06
C ILE A 16 -22.16 15.64 -26.42
N LYS A 17 -23.20 16.37 -26.80
CA LYS A 17 -23.92 16.17 -28.07
C LYS A 17 -23.71 17.36 -29.01
N PHE A 18 -23.74 17.09 -30.31
CA PHE A 18 -23.70 18.07 -31.38
C PHE A 18 -24.96 17.97 -32.22
N ALA A 19 -25.71 19.06 -32.33
CA ALA A 19 -26.87 19.13 -33.20
C ALA A 19 -26.42 19.34 -34.65
N THR A 20 -26.74 18.38 -35.52
CA THR A 20 -26.48 18.51 -36.95
C THR A 20 -27.41 19.54 -37.58
N LYS A 21 -27.07 19.98 -38.81
CA LYS A 21 -27.89 20.92 -39.61
C LYS A 21 -29.34 20.46 -39.82
N PHE A 22 -29.63 19.16 -39.63
CA PHE A 22 -30.95 18.56 -39.76
C PHE A 22 -31.66 18.30 -38.42
N GLY A 23 -31.12 18.81 -37.30
CA GLY A 23 -31.73 18.66 -35.97
C GLY A 23 -31.48 17.31 -35.29
N LEU A 24 -30.70 16.40 -35.90
CA LEU A 24 -30.30 15.15 -35.25
C LEU A 24 -29.15 15.42 -34.27
N GLU A 25 -29.29 14.98 -33.02
CA GLU A 25 -28.24 15.02 -32.01
C GLU A 25 -27.25 13.84 -32.20
N LYS A 26 -25.97 14.15 -32.42
CA LYS A 26 -24.88 13.18 -32.44
C LYS A 26 -24.08 13.27 -31.14
N ILE A 27 -23.89 12.15 -30.43
CA ILE A 27 -22.97 12.11 -29.30
C ILE A 27 -21.54 12.27 -29.83
N VAL A 28 -20.83 13.28 -29.32
CA VAL A 28 -19.43 13.59 -29.65
C VAL A 28 -18.50 13.01 -28.60
N ILE A 29 -18.87 13.16 -27.32
CA ILE A 29 -18.16 12.55 -26.20
C ILE A 29 -19.20 11.81 -25.38
N ASP A 30 -19.00 10.50 -25.27
CA ASP A 30 -19.90 9.63 -24.51
C ASP A 30 -19.65 9.76 -23.00
N SER A 31 -20.68 9.50 -22.20
CA SER A 31 -20.65 9.52 -20.74
C SER A 31 -19.72 8.47 -20.14
N ASN A 32 -19.51 7.36 -20.84
CA ASN A 32 -18.63 6.29 -20.42
C ASN A 32 -17.21 6.52 -20.98
N ILE A 33 -16.39 7.22 -20.20
CA ILE A 33 -14.97 7.41 -20.51
C ILE A 33 -14.18 6.28 -19.85
N ASP A 34 -13.43 5.54 -20.66
CA ASP A 34 -12.55 4.48 -20.18
C ASP A 34 -11.42 5.07 -19.32
N LEU A 35 -11.02 4.35 -18.28
CA LEU A 35 -9.99 4.78 -17.34
C LEU A 35 -8.74 3.89 -17.42
N PRO A 36 -7.52 4.47 -17.40
CA PRO A 36 -6.30 3.66 -17.40
C PRO A 36 -6.19 2.76 -16.17
N HIS A 37 -5.74 1.52 -16.40
CA HIS A 37 -5.49 0.54 -15.34
C HIS A 37 -4.07 0.65 -14.79
N TYR A 38 -3.10 0.93 -15.66
CA TYR A 38 -1.71 1.12 -15.28
C TYR A 38 -1.53 2.52 -14.69
N LYS A 39 -0.98 2.62 -13.48
CA LYS A 39 -0.94 3.86 -12.68
C LYS A 39 0.42 4.14 -12.05
N PRO A 40 1.54 4.14 -12.79
CA PRO A 40 2.85 4.51 -12.24
C PRO A 40 2.85 5.98 -11.78
N VAL A 41 3.99 6.43 -11.24
CA VAL A 41 4.24 7.86 -11.04
C VAL A 41 4.29 8.55 -12.41
N THR A 42 3.56 9.65 -12.55
CA THR A 42 3.42 10.35 -13.84
C THR A 42 2.91 11.78 -13.66
N ALA A 43 3.35 12.67 -14.54
CA ALA A 43 2.80 14.02 -14.70
C ALA A 43 1.58 14.05 -15.65
N TRP A 44 1.14 12.91 -16.19
CA TRP A 44 0.11 12.82 -17.25
C TRP A 44 -1.23 12.20 -16.81
N LEU A 45 -1.36 11.88 -15.51
CA LEU A 45 -2.47 11.11 -14.95
C LEU A 45 -3.88 11.54 -15.40
N MET A 46 -4.18 12.84 -15.35
CA MET A 46 -5.47 13.45 -15.69
C MET A 46 -5.76 13.44 -17.19
N HIS A 47 -4.76 13.31 -18.05
CA HIS A 47 -4.93 13.21 -19.51
C HIS A 47 -5.31 11.80 -19.98
N GLY A 48 -5.12 10.78 -19.15
CA GLY A 48 -5.45 9.39 -19.45
C GLY A 48 -6.84 9.15 -20.04
N PRO A 49 -7.93 9.68 -19.42
CA PRO A 49 -9.28 9.58 -19.97
C PRO A 49 -9.43 10.19 -21.38
N PHE A 50 -8.76 11.31 -21.66
CA PHE A 50 -8.74 11.92 -22.99
C PHE A 50 -7.99 11.04 -24.00
N ALA A 51 -6.81 10.54 -23.62
CA ALA A 51 -6.01 9.64 -24.46
C ALA A 51 -6.80 8.38 -24.87
N MET A 52 -7.51 7.77 -23.91
CA MET A 52 -8.34 6.60 -24.19
C MET A 52 -9.54 6.93 -25.10
N TRP A 53 -10.23 8.03 -24.85
CA TRP A 53 -11.32 8.50 -25.70
C TRP A 53 -10.84 8.80 -27.14
N LEU A 54 -9.67 9.42 -27.28
CA LEU A 54 -9.10 9.79 -28.57
C LEU A 54 -8.85 8.54 -29.42
N VAL A 55 -8.18 7.52 -28.87
CA VAL A 55 -7.92 6.26 -29.59
C VAL A 55 -9.20 5.55 -29.96
N ARG A 56 -10.16 5.44 -29.02
CA ARG A 56 -11.47 4.81 -29.26
C ARG A 56 -12.23 5.48 -30.39
N THR A 57 -12.24 6.81 -30.41
CA THR A 57 -12.97 7.61 -31.40
C THR A 57 -12.26 7.63 -32.75
N MET A 58 -10.95 7.86 -32.75
CA MET A 58 -10.15 8.02 -33.96
C MET A 58 -9.91 6.69 -34.70
N LYS A 59 -9.75 5.60 -33.94
CA LYS A 59 -9.31 4.29 -34.45
C LYS A 59 -8.03 4.42 -35.30
N PRO A 60 -6.92 4.89 -34.69
CA PRO A 60 -5.66 5.09 -35.42
C PRO A 60 -5.12 3.76 -35.95
N ARG A 61 -4.35 3.80 -37.05
CA ARG A 61 -3.61 2.66 -37.58
C ARG A 61 -2.24 2.49 -36.93
N ARG A 62 -1.64 3.61 -36.53
CA ARG A 62 -0.31 3.63 -35.90
C ARG A 62 -0.21 4.75 -34.88
N ILE A 63 0.27 4.42 -33.70
CA ILE A 63 0.53 5.34 -32.60
C ILE A 63 2.03 5.31 -32.31
N VAL A 64 2.65 6.48 -32.22
CA VAL A 64 4.04 6.63 -31.78
C VAL A 64 4.09 7.61 -30.63
N GLU A 65 4.83 7.24 -29.59
CA GLU A 65 5.19 8.13 -28.48
C GLU A 65 6.70 8.35 -28.46
N LEU A 66 7.10 9.61 -28.32
CA LEU A 66 8.46 10.06 -28.10
C LEU A 66 8.58 10.55 -26.66
N GLY A 67 9.37 9.85 -25.85
CA GLY A 67 9.48 10.11 -24.42
C GLY A 67 8.40 9.34 -23.66
N THR A 68 8.72 8.09 -23.31
CA THR A 68 7.77 7.17 -22.68
C THR A 68 7.94 7.10 -21.17
N HIS A 69 9.16 7.30 -20.66
CA HIS A 69 9.45 7.28 -19.24
C HIS A 69 8.86 6.02 -18.56
N HIS A 70 8.01 6.17 -17.53
CA HIS A 70 7.30 5.06 -16.89
C HIS A 70 6.14 4.47 -17.71
N GLY A 71 5.77 5.06 -18.84
CA GLY A 71 4.83 4.49 -19.82
C GLY A 71 3.35 4.69 -19.54
N PHE A 72 2.95 5.53 -18.57
CA PHE A 72 1.54 5.78 -18.29
C PHE A 72 0.77 6.21 -19.54
N SER A 73 1.37 7.11 -20.31
CA SER A 73 0.77 7.69 -21.50
C SER A 73 0.61 6.67 -22.63
N TYR A 74 1.71 6.04 -22.98
CA TYR A 74 1.77 4.96 -23.94
C TYR A 74 0.78 3.82 -23.64
N PHE A 75 0.74 3.35 -22.39
CA PHE A 75 -0.14 2.25 -22.03
C PHE A 75 -1.60 2.66 -21.91
N SER A 76 -1.91 3.95 -21.71
CA SER A 76 -3.27 4.46 -21.87
C SER A 76 -3.74 4.31 -23.32
N PHE A 77 -2.88 4.60 -24.30
CA PHE A 77 -3.17 4.34 -25.71
C PHE A 77 -3.31 2.83 -26.00
N CYS A 78 -2.35 2.02 -25.56
CA CYS A 78 -2.37 0.57 -25.80
C CYS A 78 -3.61 -0.10 -25.17
N GLN A 79 -3.99 0.31 -23.96
CA GLN A 79 -5.20 -0.16 -23.30
C GLN A 79 -6.44 0.19 -24.14
N ALA A 80 -6.53 1.41 -24.66
CA ALA A 80 -7.66 1.82 -25.49
C ALA A 80 -7.70 1.10 -26.83
N VAL A 81 -6.55 0.78 -27.44
CA VAL A 81 -6.45 -0.09 -28.62
C VAL A 81 -7.05 -1.46 -28.31
N ALA A 82 -6.58 -2.10 -27.23
CA ALA A 82 -7.01 -3.43 -26.83
C ALA A 82 -8.49 -3.49 -26.45
N SER A 83 -8.97 -2.56 -25.60
CA SER A 83 -10.35 -2.59 -25.08
C SER A 83 -11.40 -2.27 -26.15
N ASN A 84 -11.00 -1.60 -27.24
CA ASN A 84 -11.90 -1.20 -28.32
C ASN A 84 -11.67 -1.98 -29.63
N ASN A 85 -10.86 -3.04 -29.60
CA ASN A 85 -10.50 -3.86 -30.77
C ASN A 85 -10.06 -3.02 -31.97
N VAL A 86 -9.24 -1.99 -31.72
CA VAL A 86 -8.64 -1.19 -32.80
C VAL A 86 -7.47 -1.97 -33.39
N SER A 87 -7.42 -2.07 -34.72
CA SER A 87 -6.26 -2.62 -35.41
C SER A 87 -5.20 -1.52 -35.56
N ALA A 88 -4.30 -1.42 -34.59
CA ALA A 88 -3.24 -0.42 -34.55
C ALA A 88 -1.89 -1.04 -34.17
N ASP A 89 -0.80 -0.54 -34.77
CA ASP A 89 0.56 -0.75 -34.26
C ASP A 89 0.93 0.39 -33.29
N CYS A 90 1.56 0.05 -32.16
CA CYS A 90 2.02 1.03 -31.18
C CYS A 90 3.54 0.96 -31.02
N PHE A 91 4.19 2.13 -30.95
CA PHE A 91 5.63 2.26 -30.73
C PHE A 91 5.94 3.26 -29.62
N ALA A 92 6.62 2.80 -28.58
CA ALA A 92 7.20 3.65 -27.54
C ALA A 92 8.67 3.87 -27.86
N VAL A 93 9.09 5.13 -28.02
CA VAL A 93 10.48 5.50 -28.30
C VAL A 93 11.03 6.26 -27.11
N ASP A 94 12.06 5.70 -26.49
CA ASP A 94 12.78 6.34 -25.40
C ASP A 94 14.18 5.69 -25.28
N THR A 95 15.13 6.40 -24.71
CA THR A 95 16.42 5.79 -24.32
C THR A 95 16.30 5.04 -22.98
N TRP A 96 15.34 5.44 -22.15
CA TRP A 96 15.19 5.10 -20.74
C TRP A 96 16.47 5.38 -19.92
N ALA A 97 17.23 6.40 -20.30
CA ALA A 97 18.36 6.90 -19.51
C ALA A 97 17.99 8.13 -18.66
N GLY A 98 16.85 8.76 -18.93
CA GLY A 98 16.46 10.04 -18.36
C GLY A 98 17.21 11.23 -18.95
N ASP A 99 16.84 12.44 -18.50
CA ASP A 99 17.42 13.71 -18.93
C ASP A 99 17.35 14.76 -17.81
N GLU A 100 17.72 16.01 -18.08
CA GLU A 100 17.75 17.08 -17.09
C GLU A 100 16.37 17.58 -16.64
N HIS A 101 15.31 17.33 -17.42
CA HIS A 101 13.96 17.71 -17.07
C HIS A 101 13.22 16.61 -16.31
N ALA A 102 13.32 15.36 -16.80
CA ALA A 102 12.70 14.17 -16.22
C ALA A 102 13.52 13.57 -15.04
N GLY A 103 14.80 13.92 -14.95
CA GLY A 103 15.77 13.29 -14.06
C GLY A 103 16.37 12.02 -14.65
N TYR A 104 17.60 11.69 -14.24
CA TYR A 104 18.25 10.44 -14.61
C TYR A 104 17.76 9.30 -13.71
N TYR A 105 17.48 8.15 -14.31
CA TYR A 105 17.00 6.96 -13.63
C TYR A 105 17.74 5.72 -14.10
N ASP A 106 17.71 4.66 -13.28
CA ASP A 106 18.35 3.39 -13.61
C ASP A 106 17.44 2.50 -14.49
N ASP A 107 17.97 1.34 -14.89
CA ASP A 107 17.27 0.38 -15.74
C ASP A 107 15.95 -0.14 -15.12
N SER A 108 15.66 0.10 -13.84
CA SER A 108 14.39 -0.33 -13.22
C SER A 108 13.16 0.28 -13.91
N VAL A 109 13.27 1.52 -14.42
CA VAL A 109 12.19 2.17 -15.17
C VAL A 109 11.91 1.37 -16.44
N TYR A 110 12.94 1.11 -17.25
CA TYR A 110 12.80 0.31 -18.47
C TYR A 110 12.24 -1.09 -18.18
N LEU A 111 12.75 -1.76 -17.16
CA LEU A 111 12.27 -3.09 -16.77
C LEU A 111 10.78 -3.08 -16.37
N SER A 112 10.32 -2.05 -15.68
CA SER A 112 8.90 -1.89 -15.34
C SER A 112 8.02 -1.72 -16.58
N VAL A 113 8.50 -0.98 -17.58
CA VAL A 113 7.81 -0.77 -18.86
C VAL A 113 7.78 -2.05 -19.69
N VAL A 114 8.89 -2.80 -19.73
CA VAL A 114 8.96 -4.10 -20.39
C VAL A 114 7.95 -5.07 -19.79
N GLU A 115 7.82 -5.10 -18.46
CA GLU A 115 6.84 -5.96 -17.79
C GLU A 115 5.40 -5.60 -18.16
N GLU A 116 5.05 -4.31 -18.12
CA GLU A 116 3.72 -3.84 -18.50
C GLU A 116 3.43 -4.11 -19.99
N ASN A 117 4.42 -3.93 -20.86
CA ASN A 117 4.28 -4.12 -22.31
C ASN A 117 3.91 -5.56 -22.70
N LYS A 118 4.21 -6.56 -21.87
CA LYS A 118 3.85 -7.96 -22.14
C LYS A 118 2.35 -8.15 -22.40
N LYS A 119 1.49 -7.32 -21.79
CA LYS A 119 0.03 -7.35 -21.99
C LYS A 119 -0.39 -6.93 -23.40
N TYR A 120 0.48 -6.20 -24.11
CA TYR A 120 0.22 -5.60 -25.42
C TYR A 120 1.19 -6.09 -26.50
N ALA A 121 1.98 -7.13 -26.22
CA ALA A 121 3.08 -7.59 -27.08
C ALA A 121 2.64 -8.03 -28.50
N SER A 122 1.35 -8.24 -28.75
CA SER A 122 0.84 -8.55 -30.08
C SER A 122 0.84 -7.37 -31.05
N PHE A 123 0.90 -6.12 -30.56
CA PHE A 123 0.87 -4.92 -31.39
C PHE A 123 1.75 -3.76 -30.87
N SER A 124 2.37 -3.91 -29.70
CA SER A 124 3.18 -2.88 -29.06
C SER A 124 4.66 -3.21 -29.08
N THR A 125 5.47 -2.26 -29.57
CA THR A 125 6.93 -2.38 -29.68
C THR A 125 7.62 -1.28 -28.87
N LEU A 126 8.58 -1.68 -28.02
CA LEU A 126 9.44 -0.74 -27.29
C LEU A 126 10.76 -0.53 -28.06
N LEU A 127 11.04 0.69 -28.48
CA LEU A 127 12.25 1.08 -29.20
C LEU A 127 13.20 1.82 -28.25
N ARG A 128 14.15 1.08 -27.65
CA ARG A 128 15.19 1.64 -26.74
C ARG A 128 16.27 2.39 -27.53
N LYS A 129 15.92 3.57 -28.05
CA LYS A 129 16.71 4.38 -28.99
C LYS A 129 16.41 5.88 -28.79
N THR A 130 17.26 6.73 -29.36
CA THR A 130 16.92 8.15 -29.54
C THR A 130 15.81 8.32 -30.58
N PHE A 131 15.08 9.45 -30.52
CA PHE A 131 14.00 9.72 -31.48
C PHE A 131 14.49 9.78 -32.92
N SER A 132 15.69 10.31 -33.15
CA SER A 132 16.34 10.37 -34.46
C SER A 132 16.62 8.97 -35.02
N GLN A 133 17.17 8.06 -34.20
CA GLN A 133 17.43 6.68 -34.61
C GLN A 133 16.15 5.89 -34.92
N ALA A 134 15.06 6.18 -34.22
CA ALA A 134 13.78 5.51 -34.43
C ALA A 134 13.08 5.91 -35.74
N LEU A 135 13.53 6.98 -36.43
CA LEU A 135 12.97 7.38 -37.72
C LEU A 135 13.14 6.28 -38.79
N ASP A 136 14.16 5.43 -38.68
CA ASP A 136 14.40 4.34 -39.64
C ASP A 136 13.49 3.13 -39.40
N ASP A 137 12.88 3.02 -38.21
CA ASP A 137 11.98 1.92 -37.85
C ASP A 137 10.52 2.18 -38.26
N ILE A 138 10.17 3.43 -38.61
CA ILE A 138 8.79 3.85 -38.87
C ILE A 138 8.63 4.31 -40.32
N ASP A 139 7.63 3.78 -41.02
CA ASP A 139 7.34 4.17 -42.39
C ASP A 139 6.91 5.64 -42.51
N ASP A 140 7.32 6.30 -43.58
CA ASP A 140 6.82 7.64 -43.90
C ASP A 140 5.29 7.63 -44.12
N LYS A 141 4.62 8.72 -43.73
CA LYS A 141 3.17 8.92 -43.87
C LYS A 141 2.29 7.83 -43.23
N SER A 142 2.76 7.19 -42.17
CA SER A 142 2.07 6.06 -41.52
C SER A 142 1.51 6.38 -40.14
N VAL A 143 2.01 7.41 -39.46
CA VAL A 143 1.68 7.72 -38.06
C VAL A 143 0.38 8.52 -38.00
N ASP A 144 -0.64 7.94 -37.35
CA ASP A 144 -1.94 8.57 -37.15
C ASP A 144 -1.99 9.36 -35.83
N ILE A 145 -1.33 8.89 -34.76
CA ILE A 145 -1.14 9.65 -33.52
C ILE A 145 0.36 9.71 -33.23
N LEU A 146 0.88 10.93 -33.07
CA LEU A 146 2.23 11.19 -32.56
C LEU A 146 2.10 11.92 -31.22
N HIS A 147 2.63 11.34 -30.14
CA HIS A 147 2.77 12.02 -28.86
C HIS A 147 4.22 12.43 -28.65
N ILE A 148 4.46 13.71 -28.38
CA ILE A 148 5.78 14.29 -28.14
C ILE A 148 5.85 14.75 -26.69
N ASP A 149 6.64 14.04 -25.90
CA ASP A 149 6.91 14.28 -24.48
C ASP A 149 8.38 13.99 -24.16
N GLY A 150 9.26 14.48 -25.04
CA GLY A 150 10.71 14.38 -24.93
C GLY A 150 11.32 15.49 -24.07
N ARG A 151 12.53 15.93 -24.40
CA ARG A 151 13.14 17.09 -23.73
C ARG A 151 12.34 18.36 -24.03
N HIS A 152 12.19 19.22 -23.04
CA HIS A 152 11.18 20.27 -23.09
C HIS A 152 11.72 21.64 -23.50
N PHE A 153 12.97 21.76 -23.97
CA PHE A 153 13.46 23.01 -24.56
C PHE A 153 12.74 23.30 -25.89
N TYR A 154 12.71 24.58 -26.27
CA TYR A 154 12.04 25.01 -27.51
C TYR A 154 12.65 24.36 -28.75
N ASP A 155 13.98 24.30 -28.83
CA ASP A 155 14.66 23.75 -30.00
C ASP A 155 14.50 22.22 -30.08
N ASP A 156 14.49 21.51 -28.93
CA ASP A 156 14.29 20.07 -28.88
C ASP A 156 12.90 19.66 -29.39
N VAL A 157 11.82 20.21 -28.82
CA VAL A 157 10.45 19.88 -29.25
C VAL A 157 10.21 20.24 -30.72
N LYS A 158 10.84 21.31 -31.20
CA LYS A 158 10.78 21.73 -32.59
C LYS A 158 11.52 20.76 -33.51
N GLU A 159 12.72 20.32 -33.12
CA GLU A 159 13.49 19.32 -33.85
C GLU A 159 12.74 17.98 -33.90
N ASP A 160 12.18 17.54 -32.78
CA ASP A 160 11.37 16.32 -32.69
C ASP A 160 10.16 16.39 -33.64
N PHE A 161 9.41 17.49 -33.59
CA PHE A 161 8.27 17.68 -34.48
C PHE A 161 8.69 17.71 -35.96
N ILE A 162 9.70 18.50 -36.31
CA ILE A 162 10.14 18.66 -37.71
C ILE A 162 10.64 17.32 -38.26
N SER A 163 11.47 16.60 -37.50
CA SER A 163 12.05 15.32 -37.93
C SER A 163 10.99 14.23 -38.11
N TRP A 164 9.97 14.21 -37.26
CA TRP A 164 8.85 13.27 -37.33
C TRP A 164 7.73 13.69 -38.28
N SER A 165 7.70 14.95 -38.73
CA SER A 165 6.63 15.45 -39.61
C SER A 165 6.44 14.63 -40.89
N ARG A 166 7.52 14.06 -41.45
CA ARG A 166 7.48 13.17 -42.62
C ARG A 166 6.80 11.82 -42.37
N LYS A 167 6.74 11.39 -41.10
CA LYS A 167 6.13 10.15 -40.65
C LYS A 167 4.62 10.27 -40.48
N LEU A 168 4.11 11.50 -40.34
CA LEU A 168 2.69 11.79 -40.11
C LEU A 168 1.84 11.47 -41.34
N SER A 169 0.76 10.76 -41.11
CA SER A 169 -0.22 10.42 -42.15
C SER A 169 -1.11 11.61 -42.53
N ASP A 170 -1.96 11.41 -43.54
CA ASP A 170 -2.95 12.39 -43.98
C ASP A 170 -4.08 12.64 -42.97
N ARG A 171 -4.15 11.87 -41.89
CA ARG A 171 -5.13 12.00 -40.80
C ARG A 171 -4.49 12.22 -39.43
N ALA A 172 -3.22 12.60 -39.41
CA ALA A 172 -2.42 12.66 -38.19
C ALA A 172 -2.95 13.67 -37.17
N ILE A 173 -2.90 13.28 -35.89
CA ILE A 173 -3.07 14.14 -34.73
C ILE A 173 -1.77 14.11 -33.95
N VAL A 174 -1.24 15.29 -33.61
CA VAL A 174 -0.01 15.44 -32.85
C VAL A 174 -0.34 16.00 -31.47
N LEU A 175 0.20 15.35 -30.45
CA LEU A 175 0.01 15.69 -29.04
C LEU A 175 1.33 16.24 -28.50
N PHE A 176 1.28 17.37 -27.81
CA PHE A 176 2.42 18.02 -27.16
C PHE A 176 2.13 18.15 -25.67
N HIS A 177 2.98 17.58 -24.83
CA HIS A 177 2.85 17.73 -23.39
C HIS A 177 3.55 19.01 -22.88
N ASP A 178 3.32 19.40 -21.63
CA ASP A 178 3.91 20.58 -20.97
C ASP A 178 3.67 21.94 -21.65
N THR A 179 2.55 22.09 -22.37
CA THR A 179 2.18 23.34 -23.05
C THR A 179 1.85 24.49 -22.09
N GLU A 180 1.64 24.22 -20.80
CA GLU A 180 1.36 25.21 -19.74
C GLU A 180 2.53 25.42 -18.77
N VAL A 181 3.67 24.74 -18.96
CA VAL A 181 4.88 24.97 -18.13
C VAL A 181 5.66 26.19 -18.64
N ARG A 182 6.12 27.05 -17.72
CA ARG A 182 6.84 28.31 -18.03
C ARG A 182 8.17 28.46 -17.30
N GLU A 183 8.53 27.50 -16.45
CA GLU A 183 9.75 27.49 -15.64
C GLU A 183 10.79 26.53 -16.23
N ARG A 184 12.00 26.47 -15.62
CA ARG A 184 13.08 25.52 -15.97
C ARG A 184 13.43 25.49 -17.48
N ASP A 185 13.34 26.65 -18.13
CA ASP A 185 13.61 26.85 -19.56
C ASP A 185 12.72 26.04 -20.51
N PHE A 186 11.56 25.57 -20.04
CA PHE A 186 10.57 24.91 -20.89
C PHE A 186 10.16 25.83 -22.05
N GLY A 187 10.26 25.28 -23.25
CA GLY A 187 9.97 25.96 -24.51
C GLY A 187 8.76 25.41 -25.26
N VAL A 188 8.16 24.31 -24.78
CA VAL A 188 7.03 23.65 -25.46
C VAL A 188 5.84 24.58 -25.68
N TRP A 189 5.54 25.43 -24.70
CA TRP A 189 4.47 26.42 -24.81
C TRP A 189 4.67 27.47 -25.91
N ARG A 190 5.92 27.87 -26.17
CA ARG A 190 6.26 28.81 -27.26
C ARG A 190 6.05 28.12 -28.61
N PHE A 191 6.59 26.92 -28.73
CA PHE A 191 6.44 26.13 -29.96
C PHE A 191 4.97 25.79 -30.23
N TRP A 192 4.21 25.43 -29.20
CA TRP A 192 2.77 25.20 -29.28
C TRP A 192 2.02 26.42 -29.82
N ALA A 193 2.30 27.62 -29.28
CA ALA A 193 1.67 28.85 -29.73
C ALA A 193 1.92 29.14 -31.22
N GLU A 194 3.11 28.79 -31.72
CA GLU A 194 3.47 28.92 -33.14
C GLU A 194 2.76 27.88 -34.01
N ILE A 195 2.84 26.60 -33.64
CA ILE A 195 2.41 25.50 -34.51
C ILE A 195 0.88 25.30 -34.53
N ALA A 196 0.19 25.70 -33.45
CA ALA A 196 -1.27 25.66 -33.38
C ALA A 196 -1.92 26.73 -34.26
N GLN A 197 -1.20 27.81 -34.61
CA GLN A 197 -1.77 28.92 -35.34
C GLN A 197 -2.26 28.50 -36.74
N GLY A 198 -3.52 28.82 -37.05
CA GLY A 198 -4.11 28.55 -38.36
C GLY A 198 -4.50 27.09 -38.60
N ARG A 199 -4.43 26.23 -37.58
CA ARG A 199 -4.86 24.82 -37.66
C ARG A 199 -5.93 24.51 -36.62
N PRO A 200 -6.79 23.50 -36.84
CA PRO A 200 -7.69 23.05 -35.81
C PRO A 200 -6.88 22.47 -34.65
N SER A 201 -7.10 23.02 -33.45
CA SER A 201 -6.37 22.63 -32.26
C SER A 201 -7.15 22.93 -30.98
N ILE A 202 -6.82 22.22 -29.92
CA ILE A 202 -7.27 22.52 -28.56
C ILE A 202 -6.08 22.33 -27.61
N ASN A 203 -5.94 23.22 -26.62
CA ASN A 203 -5.02 23.01 -25.51
C ASN A 203 -5.83 22.63 -24.27
N LEU A 204 -5.55 21.46 -23.70
CA LEU A 204 -6.14 21.02 -22.44
C LEU A 204 -5.24 21.55 -21.30
N ARG A 205 -5.60 22.67 -20.68
CA ARG A 205 -4.66 23.46 -19.85
C ARG A 205 -4.50 22.97 -18.41
N TYR A 206 -5.22 21.92 -18.03
CA TYR A 206 -5.01 21.25 -16.75
C TYR A 206 -3.77 20.36 -16.82
N GLN A 207 -3.22 20.02 -15.65
CA GLN A 207 -2.08 19.11 -15.49
C GLN A 207 -0.95 19.35 -16.50
N HIS A 208 -0.20 20.44 -16.31
CA HIS A 208 0.94 20.87 -17.13
C HIS A 208 0.64 21.19 -18.61
N GLY A 209 -0.56 20.88 -19.10
CA GLY A 209 -0.99 21.22 -20.46
C GLY A 209 -0.81 20.07 -21.44
N LEU A 210 -1.81 19.83 -22.28
CA LEU A 210 -1.74 18.91 -23.42
C LEU A 210 -2.29 19.59 -24.68
N GLY A 211 -1.39 19.97 -25.58
CA GLY A 211 -1.73 20.53 -26.89
C GLY A 211 -2.13 19.43 -27.86
N VAL A 212 -3.30 19.55 -28.47
CA VAL A 212 -3.85 18.59 -29.44
C VAL A 212 -3.96 19.29 -30.80
N LEU A 213 -3.08 18.94 -31.72
CA LEU A 213 -3.00 19.52 -33.07
C LEU A 213 -3.56 18.55 -34.11
N PHE A 214 -4.57 18.98 -34.86
CA PHE A 214 -5.06 18.23 -36.01
C PHE A 214 -4.19 18.60 -37.23
N TRP A 215 -3.18 17.77 -37.49
CA TRP A 215 -2.14 18.05 -38.48
C TRP A 215 -2.52 17.59 -39.89
N GLY A 216 -3.07 16.38 -40.00
CA GLY A 216 -3.44 15.77 -41.27
C GLY A 216 -4.48 16.59 -42.05
N GLU A 217 -4.38 16.57 -43.37
CA GLU A 217 -5.33 17.27 -44.26
C GLU A 217 -6.75 16.68 -44.18
N LYS A 218 -6.89 15.43 -43.71
CA LYS A 218 -8.16 14.72 -43.58
C LYS A 218 -8.48 14.42 -42.13
N THR A 219 -9.38 15.21 -41.56
CA THR A 219 -9.99 14.88 -40.26
C THR A 219 -10.77 13.57 -40.35
N PRO A 220 -10.53 12.57 -39.48
CA PRO A 220 -11.37 11.38 -39.38
C PRO A 220 -12.85 11.76 -39.20
N ASN A 221 -13.75 11.08 -39.90
CA ASN A 221 -15.18 11.41 -39.91
C ASN A 221 -15.81 11.38 -38.50
N GLU A 222 -15.28 10.52 -37.65
CA GLU A 222 -15.64 10.36 -36.25
C GLU A 222 -15.33 11.63 -35.45
N LEU A 223 -14.26 12.34 -35.80
CA LEU A 223 -13.78 13.55 -35.13
C LEU A 223 -14.27 14.85 -35.78
N SER A 224 -14.93 14.83 -36.94
CA SER A 224 -15.38 16.06 -37.62
C SER A 224 -16.28 16.94 -36.74
N ALA A 225 -17.16 16.35 -35.93
CA ALA A 225 -18.01 17.09 -34.99
C ALA A 225 -17.19 17.68 -33.82
N PHE A 226 -16.18 16.95 -33.34
CA PHE A 226 -15.27 17.44 -32.31
C PHE A 226 -14.46 18.64 -32.83
N VAL A 227 -13.90 18.53 -34.04
CA VAL A 227 -13.15 19.60 -34.70
C VAL A 227 -14.02 20.85 -34.93
N ALA A 228 -15.30 20.66 -35.31
CA ALA A 228 -16.23 21.78 -35.43
C ALA A 228 -16.52 22.47 -34.08
N LEU A 229 -16.60 21.71 -32.99
CA LEU A 229 -16.82 22.27 -31.65
C LEU A 229 -15.61 23.08 -31.16
N ILE A 230 -14.39 22.56 -31.30
CA ILE A 230 -13.17 23.27 -30.83
C ILE A 230 -12.85 24.54 -31.64
N ALA A 231 -13.55 24.78 -32.76
CA ALA A 231 -13.41 26.00 -33.56
C ALA A 231 -13.96 27.26 -32.84
N THR A 232 -14.76 27.10 -31.80
CA THR A 232 -15.31 28.22 -31.01
C THR A 232 -14.81 28.18 -29.56
N GLU A 233 -14.48 29.34 -28.98
CA GLU A 233 -13.99 29.43 -27.60
C GLU A 233 -14.94 28.83 -26.55
N PRO A 234 -16.27 29.08 -26.58
CA PRO A 234 -17.17 28.52 -25.58
C PRO A 234 -17.20 26.98 -25.60
N SER A 235 -17.28 26.38 -26.79
CA SER A 235 -17.30 24.92 -26.93
C SER A 235 -15.94 24.29 -26.63
N ARG A 236 -14.83 24.95 -26.98
CA ARG A 236 -13.48 24.51 -26.61
C ARG A 236 -13.33 24.44 -25.08
N SER A 237 -13.76 25.48 -24.38
CA SER A 237 -13.74 25.55 -22.92
C SER A 237 -14.62 24.47 -22.28
N LEU A 238 -15.77 24.16 -22.88
CA LEU A 238 -16.64 23.08 -22.40
C LEU A 238 -15.95 21.71 -22.51
N ILE A 239 -15.30 21.43 -23.64
CA ILE A 239 -14.57 20.17 -23.87
C ILE A 239 -13.38 20.05 -22.91
N GLU A 240 -12.62 21.13 -22.73
CA GLU A 240 -11.52 21.18 -21.78
C GLU A 240 -11.99 20.86 -20.36
N ASN A 241 -13.04 21.56 -19.88
CA ASN A 241 -13.63 21.32 -18.56
C ASN A 241 -14.14 19.88 -18.40
N TYR A 242 -14.71 19.32 -19.47
CA TYR A 242 -15.22 17.96 -19.47
C TYR A 242 -14.12 16.94 -19.17
N PHE A 243 -13.02 17.00 -19.93
CA PHE A 243 -11.89 16.10 -19.72
C PHE A 243 -11.12 16.41 -18.44
N GLN A 244 -11.10 17.68 -18.00
CA GLN A 244 -10.56 18.03 -16.69
C GLN A 244 -11.30 17.31 -15.57
N ILE A 245 -12.64 17.32 -15.59
CA ILE A 245 -13.45 16.63 -14.57
C ILE A 245 -13.22 15.12 -14.63
N ALA A 246 -13.12 14.55 -15.83
CA ALA A 246 -12.80 13.12 -16.00
C ALA A 246 -11.44 12.77 -15.39
N GLY A 247 -10.42 13.59 -15.67
CA GLY A 247 -9.08 13.46 -15.11
C GLY A 247 -9.03 13.63 -13.59
N ASP A 248 -9.76 14.62 -13.05
CA ASP A 248 -9.89 14.85 -11.61
C ASP A 248 -10.53 13.64 -10.91
N ALA A 249 -11.61 13.10 -11.49
CA ALA A 249 -12.30 11.92 -10.96
C ALA A 249 -11.38 10.70 -10.97
N PHE A 250 -10.58 10.52 -12.03
CA PHE A 250 -9.60 9.44 -12.12
C PHE A 250 -8.48 9.60 -11.09
N SER A 251 -7.95 10.82 -10.94
CA SER A 251 -6.91 11.14 -9.95
C SER A 251 -7.38 10.88 -8.52
N GLN A 252 -8.61 11.30 -8.19
CA GLN A 252 -9.22 11.01 -6.89
C GLN A 252 -9.42 9.51 -6.68
N LYS A 253 -9.89 8.78 -7.69
CA LYS A 253 -10.04 7.32 -7.60
C LYS A 253 -8.69 6.65 -7.32
N LYS A 254 -7.62 7.02 -8.04
CA LYS A 254 -6.26 6.52 -7.77
C LYS A 254 -5.85 6.79 -6.33
N TRP A 255 -6.05 8.00 -5.84
CA TRP A 255 -5.72 8.36 -4.46
C TRP A 255 -6.51 7.52 -3.44
N PHE A 256 -7.81 7.32 -3.64
CA PHE A 256 -8.62 6.47 -2.77
C PHE A 256 -8.15 5.00 -2.80
N ASP A 257 -7.86 4.46 -3.98
CA ASP A 257 -7.33 3.08 -4.12
C ASP A 257 -6.02 2.94 -3.32
N GLU A 258 -5.10 3.90 -3.42
CA GLU A 258 -3.84 3.91 -2.67
C GLU A 258 -4.06 4.03 -1.15
N GLN A 259 -5.01 4.85 -0.69
CA GLN A 259 -5.33 4.93 0.74
C GLN A 259 -5.96 3.64 1.28
N LEU A 260 -6.78 2.97 0.48
CA LEU A 260 -7.36 1.67 0.83
C LEU A 260 -6.27 0.61 0.97
N ASP A 261 -5.32 0.54 0.03
CA ASP A 261 -4.20 -0.40 0.10
C ASP A 261 -3.33 -0.19 1.35
N ILE A 262 -3.05 1.07 1.70
CA ILE A 262 -2.31 1.43 2.93
C ILE A 262 -3.08 0.97 4.18
N LEU A 263 -4.39 1.22 4.21
CA LEU A 263 -5.23 0.84 5.34
C LEU A 263 -5.32 -0.68 5.48
N ASP A 264 -5.49 -1.41 4.38
CA ASP A 264 -5.54 -2.87 4.36
C ASP A 264 -4.21 -3.48 4.83
N ALA A 265 -3.08 -2.93 4.39
CA ALA A 265 -1.76 -3.34 4.86
C ALA A 265 -1.61 -3.12 6.39
N LYS A 266 -2.10 -1.98 6.89
CA LYS A 266 -2.08 -1.68 8.33
C LYS A 266 -2.98 -2.63 9.13
N ILE A 267 -4.20 -2.86 8.68
CA ILE A 267 -5.14 -3.81 9.31
C ILE A 267 -4.51 -5.20 9.36
N LYS A 268 -3.89 -5.65 8.27
CA LYS A 268 -3.21 -6.95 8.21
C LYS A 268 -2.05 -7.03 9.21
N SER A 269 -1.26 -5.97 9.32
CA SER A 269 -0.16 -5.90 10.30
C SER A 269 -0.67 -5.91 11.75
N GLU A 270 -1.71 -5.14 12.07
CA GLU A 270 -2.30 -5.09 13.42
C GLU A 270 -2.95 -6.42 13.80
N TYR A 271 -3.60 -7.08 12.84
CA TYR A 271 -4.16 -8.42 13.02
C TYR A 271 -3.05 -9.43 13.36
N GLN A 272 -1.93 -9.42 12.64
CA GLN A 272 -0.79 -10.30 12.93
C GLN A 272 -0.19 -10.04 14.32
N ALA A 273 0.00 -8.78 14.70
CA ALA A 273 0.50 -8.41 16.03
C ALA A 273 -0.46 -8.88 17.14
N THR A 274 -1.77 -8.73 16.92
CA THR A 274 -2.81 -9.20 17.87
C THR A 274 -2.78 -10.72 18.03
N GLN A 275 -2.62 -11.47 16.93
CA GLN A 275 -2.47 -12.93 16.98
C GLN A 275 -1.22 -13.36 17.75
N GLU A 276 -0.11 -12.65 17.60
CA GLU A 276 1.11 -12.93 18.36
C GLU A 276 0.92 -12.66 19.86
N LEU A 277 0.29 -11.54 20.22
CA LEU A 277 -0.06 -11.23 21.62
C LEU A 277 -1.00 -12.27 22.23
N LEU A 278 -2.00 -12.73 21.48
CA LEU A 278 -2.92 -13.77 21.94
C LEU A 278 -2.18 -15.08 22.24
N ARG A 279 -1.23 -15.48 21.39
CA ARG A 279 -0.37 -16.66 21.63
C ARG A 279 0.51 -16.50 22.86
N LYS A 280 1.14 -15.32 23.05
CA LYS A 280 1.94 -15.03 24.24
C LYS A 280 1.08 -15.09 25.51
N ASN A 281 -0.10 -14.49 25.49
CA ASN A 281 -1.03 -14.53 26.63
C ASN A 281 -1.48 -15.97 26.94
N ALA A 282 -1.74 -16.81 25.93
CA ALA A 282 -2.06 -18.21 26.16
C ALA A 282 -0.92 -18.96 26.86
N GLY A 283 0.33 -18.74 26.43
CA GLY A 283 1.52 -19.30 27.10
C GLY A 283 1.68 -18.81 28.54
N LEU A 284 1.53 -17.50 28.78
CA LEU A 284 1.58 -16.94 30.13
C LEU A 284 0.48 -17.50 31.05
N VAL A 285 -0.73 -17.73 30.53
CA VAL A 285 -1.82 -18.36 31.29
C VAL A 285 -1.43 -19.78 31.71
N GLU A 286 -0.77 -20.54 30.84
CA GLU A 286 -0.27 -21.88 31.17
C GLU A 286 0.84 -21.84 32.23
N GLU A 287 1.82 -20.94 32.08
CA GLU A 287 2.89 -20.74 33.06
C GLU A 287 2.36 -20.34 34.44
N VAL A 288 1.40 -19.40 34.49
CA VAL A 288 0.75 -18.99 35.74
C VAL A 288 -0.02 -20.15 36.38
N SER A 289 -0.65 -21.00 35.58
CA SER A 289 -1.34 -22.20 36.07
C SER A 289 -0.37 -23.20 36.71
N LEU A 290 0.78 -23.45 36.06
CA LEU A 290 1.83 -24.33 36.58
C LEU A 290 2.43 -23.80 37.88
N ALA A 291 2.83 -22.52 37.91
CA ALA A 291 3.37 -21.88 39.10
C ALA A 291 2.38 -21.88 40.27
N LYS A 292 1.08 -21.74 39.99
CA LYS A 292 0.03 -21.84 41.01
C LYS A 292 -0.06 -23.25 41.60
N ASN A 293 0.09 -24.30 40.78
CA ASN A 293 0.09 -25.68 41.26
C ASN A 293 1.33 -25.97 42.13
N GLU A 294 2.51 -25.53 41.70
CA GLU A 294 3.74 -25.65 42.50
C GLU A 294 3.63 -24.93 43.85
N LEU A 295 3.06 -23.72 43.86
CA LEU A 295 2.85 -22.97 45.08
C LEU A 295 1.93 -23.70 46.07
N GLU A 296 0.87 -24.36 45.58
CA GLU A 296 0.00 -25.17 46.45
C GLU A 296 0.72 -26.39 47.02
N LEU A 297 1.56 -27.08 46.24
CA LEU A 297 2.39 -28.19 46.73
C LEU A 297 3.34 -27.73 47.84
N ILE A 298 4.07 -26.63 47.62
CA ILE A 298 5.00 -26.06 48.61
C ILE A 298 4.26 -25.64 49.89
N LYS A 299 3.06 -25.06 49.76
CA LYS A 299 2.22 -24.71 50.93
C LYS A 299 1.83 -25.95 51.73
N ASP A 300 1.49 -27.04 51.06
CA ASP A 300 1.12 -28.29 51.72
C ASP A 300 2.31 -28.95 52.43
N GLU A 301 3.49 -28.94 51.80
CA GLU A 301 4.75 -29.37 52.43
C GLU A 301 5.07 -28.54 53.66
N LEU A 302 4.97 -27.20 53.56
CA LEU A 302 5.21 -26.30 54.68
C LEU A 302 4.25 -26.60 55.86
N ARG A 303 2.96 -26.85 55.58
CA ARG A 303 1.98 -27.26 56.60
C ARG A 303 2.33 -28.61 57.23
N SER A 304 2.91 -29.54 56.47
CA SER A 304 3.39 -30.82 57.01
C SER A 304 4.58 -30.60 57.93
N VAL A 305 5.60 -29.89 57.47
CA VAL A 305 6.81 -29.59 58.26
C VAL A 305 6.46 -28.82 59.54
N GLN A 306 5.52 -27.86 59.48
CA GLN A 306 5.03 -27.16 60.68
C GLN A 306 4.34 -28.10 61.67
N ARG A 307 3.54 -29.07 61.18
CA ARG A 307 2.94 -30.11 62.02
C ARG A 307 4.02 -30.97 62.67
N ASP A 308 5.00 -31.43 61.91
CA ASP A 308 6.10 -32.26 62.40
C ASP A 308 6.94 -31.51 63.46
N LEU A 309 7.31 -30.26 63.19
CA LEU A 309 7.99 -29.38 64.17
C LEU A 309 7.17 -29.19 65.45
N SER A 310 5.83 -29.10 65.35
CA SER A 310 4.96 -28.97 66.53
C SER A 310 4.89 -30.26 67.37
N ILE A 311 5.01 -31.43 66.72
CA ILE A 311 5.08 -32.73 67.37
C ILE A 311 6.44 -32.90 68.05
N GLU A 312 7.51 -32.52 67.37
CA GLU A 312 8.88 -32.65 67.90
C GLU A 312 9.12 -31.67 69.06
N ARG A 313 8.60 -30.43 69.00
CA ARG A 313 8.60 -29.51 70.15
C ARG A 313 7.87 -30.06 71.38
N LYS A 314 6.95 -31.02 71.22
CA LYS A 314 6.21 -31.66 72.33
C LYS A 314 6.92 -32.90 72.91
N LYS A 315 8.01 -33.39 72.30
CA LYS A 315 8.83 -34.51 72.81
C LYS A 315 10.30 -34.04 72.86
N PRO A 316 10.95 -33.70 74.02
CA PRO A 316 10.94 -34.46 75.28
C PRO A 316 11.19 -33.60 76.55
N LEU A 317 10.37 -32.59 76.88
CA LEU A 317 10.56 -31.86 78.16
C LEU A 317 10.12 -32.70 79.37
N VAL A 318 9.08 -33.52 79.23
CA VAL A 318 8.53 -34.35 80.31
C VAL A 318 9.52 -35.43 80.78
N ASN A 319 10.33 -35.98 79.88
CA ASN A 319 11.32 -37.00 80.24
C ASN A 319 12.52 -36.38 80.97
N VAL A 320 12.94 -35.18 80.56
CA VAL A 320 14.02 -34.43 81.23
C VAL A 320 13.58 -33.97 82.63
N GLU A 321 12.35 -33.46 82.76
CA GLU A 321 11.78 -33.04 84.04
C GLU A 321 11.65 -34.24 84.99
N ASN A 322 11.09 -35.37 84.53
CA ASN A 322 10.97 -36.57 85.36
C ASN A 322 12.34 -37.13 85.77
N TYR A 323 13.35 -37.09 84.90
CA TYR A 323 14.70 -37.52 85.22
C TYR A 323 15.40 -36.61 86.25
N LEU A 324 15.25 -35.28 86.12
CA LEU A 324 15.75 -34.31 87.10
C LEU A 324 15.08 -34.51 88.47
N VAL A 325 13.75 -34.60 88.48
CA VAL A 325 12.97 -34.83 89.69
C VAL A 325 13.33 -36.19 90.32
N TYR A 326 13.48 -37.25 89.51
CA TYR A 326 13.96 -38.55 89.96
C TYR A 326 15.34 -38.45 90.63
N THR A 327 16.29 -37.75 90.00
CA THR A 327 17.66 -37.61 90.50
C THR A 327 17.70 -36.86 91.84
N ILE A 328 16.96 -35.76 91.96
CA ILE A 328 16.86 -34.97 93.18
C ILE A 328 16.20 -35.78 94.30
N LEU A 329 15.05 -36.41 94.04
CA LEU A 329 14.33 -37.21 95.04
C LEU A 329 15.15 -38.42 95.52
N THR A 330 15.95 -39.02 94.63
CA THR A 330 16.84 -40.14 94.96
C THR A 330 18.02 -39.70 95.82
N ARG A 331 18.54 -38.48 95.63
CA ARG A 331 19.59 -37.93 96.50
C ARG A 331 19.03 -37.56 97.88
N LEU A 332 17.87 -36.89 97.92
CA LEU A 332 17.23 -36.50 99.18
C LEU A 332 16.75 -37.71 99.99
N SER A 333 16.35 -38.81 99.35
CA SER A 333 15.95 -40.03 100.07
C SER A 333 17.10 -40.68 100.84
N ARG A 334 18.36 -40.36 100.54
CA ARG A 334 19.53 -40.83 101.28
C ARG A 334 19.78 -40.04 102.58
N ILE A 335 19.07 -38.93 102.78
CA ILE A 335 19.17 -38.11 103.98
C ILE A 335 18.16 -38.63 105.02
N THR A 336 18.66 -39.09 106.15
CA THR A 336 17.83 -39.51 107.29
C THR A 336 17.57 -38.33 108.22
N SER A 337 16.30 -38.01 108.47
CA SER A 337 15.89 -36.94 109.39
C SER A 337 15.47 -37.53 110.74
N PRO A 338 16.07 -37.13 111.87
CA PRO A 338 15.65 -37.59 113.19
C PRO A 338 14.25 -37.07 113.60
N TYR A 339 13.75 -36.01 112.94
CA TYR A 339 12.42 -35.45 113.19
C TYR A 339 11.30 -36.08 112.34
N PHE A 340 11.66 -36.75 111.24
CA PHE A 340 10.69 -37.38 110.32
C PHE A 340 11.14 -38.81 109.96
N PRO A 341 10.79 -39.82 110.79
CA PRO A 341 11.32 -41.19 110.64
C PRO A 341 10.95 -41.88 109.32
N ASN A 342 9.95 -41.38 108.59
CA ASN A 342 9.50 -41.93 107.31
C ASN A 342 9.84 -41.05 106.08
N PHE A 343 10.58 -39.94 106.26
CA PHE A 343 10.87 -38.98 105.19
C PHE A 343 11.65 -39.60 104.04
N SER A 344 12.75 -40.28 104.34
CA SER A 344 13.59 -41.01 103.38
C SER A 344 12.77 -42.03 102.56
N LYS A 345 11.96 -42.86 103.22
CA LYS A 345 11.10 -43.87 102.55
C LYS A 345 10.04 -43.23 101.65
N ARG A 346 9.45 -42.10 102.05
CA ARG A 346 8.45 -41.37 101.23
C ARG A 346 9.09 -40.79 99.96
N LEU A 347 10.27 -40.20 100.07
CA LEU A 347 11.02 -39.69 98.93
C LEU A 347 11.47 -40.79 97.98
N ALA A 348 11.94 -41.92 98.50
CA ALA A 348 12.28 -43.09 97.68
C ALA A 348 11.09 -43.63 96.87
N ARG A 349 9.90 -43.72 97.48
CA ARG A 349 8.67 -44.11 96.77
C ARG A 349 8.25 -43.09 95.70
N SER A 350 8.45 -41.79 95.96
CA SER A 350 8.14 -40.73 94.98
C SER A 350 9.13 -40.71 93.82
N ALA A 351 10.41 -40.98 94.08
CA ALA A 351 11.44 -41.16 93.06
C ALA A 351 11.12 -42.38 92.18
N ALA A 352 10.80 -43.53 92.77
CA ALA A 352 10.48 -44.76 92.04
C ALA A 352 9.32 -44.62 91.05
N LYS A 353 8.34 -43.73 91.32
CA LYS A 353 7.25 -43.45 90.36
C LYS A 353 7.71 -42.78 89.07
N ARG A 354 8.89 -42.16 89.07
CA ARG A 354 9.45 -41.33 87.99
C ARG A 354 10.79 -41.86 87.46
N ALA A 355 11.14 -43.11 87.79
CA ALA A 355 12.37 -43.73 87.35
C ALA A 355 12.38 -43.86 85.81
N PRO A 356 13.51 -43.55 85.15
CA PRO A 356 13.60 -43.49 83.69
C PRO A 356 13.35 -44.85 82.99
N ASP A 357 13.45 -45.95 83.72
CA ASP A 357 13.31 -47.35 83.33
C ASP A 357 11.93 -47.96 83.63
N ARG A 358 10.97 -47.18 84.14
CA ARG A 358 9.63 -47.67 84.54
C ARG A 358 8.70 -48.04 83.36
N ALA A 359 9.10 -47.82 82.12
CA ALA A 359 8.26 -48.08 80.95
C ALA A 359 8.49 -49.48 80.33
N VAL A 360 8.12 -50.58 81.03
CA VAL A 360 7.87 -51.89 80.38
C VAL A 360 6.72 -52.71 81.00
N PHE A 361 6.17 -52.39 82.18
CA PHE A 361 5.03 -53.14 82.75
C PHE A 361 3.90 -52.22 83.25
N CYS A 362 3.08 -51.74 82.32
CA CYS A 362 1.65 -51.46 82.50
C CYS A 362 1.03 -51.12 81.13
N GLY A 363 0.84 -52.14 80.30
CA GLY A 363 -0.18 -52.15 79.26
C GLY A 363 -1.37 -52.97 79.76
N ARG A 364 -2.60 -52.55 79.40
CA ARG A 364 -3.95 -53.08 79.74
C ARG A 364 -4.63 -52.41 80.94
N ARG A 365 -5.45 -51.39 80.66
CA ARG A 365 -6.85 -51.57 80.24
C ARG A 365 -7.24 -50.49 79.26
#